data_AF-A0A661CXZ9-F1
#
_entry.id   AF-A0A661CXZ9-F1
#
_cell.length_a   1.000
_cell.length_b   1.000
_cell.length_c   1.000
_cell.angle_alpha   90.00
_cell.angle_beta   90.00
_cell.angle_gamma   90.00
#
_symmetry.space_group_name_H-M   'P 1'
#
loop_
_entity.id
_entity.type
_entity.pdbx_description
1 polymer ?
#
loop_
_entity_poly.entity_id
_entity_poly.type
_entity_poly.pdbx_seq_one_letter_code
_entity_poly.pdbx_strand_id
1 'polypeptide(L)' 'MIETLQQIAIWSLPILFAITAHEAAHAWVALQLGDNTAQRLGRVTLNPIKHIDLMGTVILP' A
#
# COMPACT_ATOMS: atom_id res chain seq x y z
N MET A 1 15.85 -24.37 3.38
CA MET A 1 14.84 -24.04 2.34
C MET A 1 13.44 -23.88 2.94
N ILE A 2 12.94 -24.82 3.76
CA ILE A 2 11.63 -24.67 4.44
C ILE A 2 11.63 -23.48 5.42
N GLU A 3 12.70 -23.28 6.19
CA GLU A 3 12.82 -22.15 7.12
C GLU A 3 12.75 -20.78 6.42
N THR A 4 13.39 -20.63 5.26
CA THR A 4 13.36 -19.39 4.48
C THR A 4 11.96 -19.10 3.95
N LEU A 5 11.26 -20.12 3.46
CA LEU A 5 9.88 -19.98 2.98
C LEU A 5 8.94 -19.56 4.12
N GLN A 6 9.12 -20.15 5.31
CA GLN A 6 8.35 -19.82 6.50
C GLN A 6 8.62 -18.38 6.97
N GLN A 7 9.88 -17.93 6.94
CA GLN A 7 10.24 -16.54 7.24
C GLN A 7 9.58 -15.56 6.27
N ILE A 8 9.64 -15.83 4.96
CA ILE A 8 8.98 -14.98 3.95
C ILE A 8 7.46 -14.92 4.20
N ALA A 9 6.83 -16.05 4.48
CA ALA A 9 5.40 -16.10 4.77
C ALA A 9 5.05 -15.25 6.01
N ILE A 10 5.83 -15.35 7.08
CA ILE A 10 5.60 -14.60 8.33
C ILE A 10 5.82 -13.10 8.12
N TRP A 11 6.89 -12.70 7.42
CA TRP A 11 7.23 -11.28 7.24
C TRP A 11 6.39 -10.58 6.18
N SER A 12 5.87 -11.30 5.17
CA SER A 12 5.10 -10.69 4.09
C SER A 12 3.83 -9.99 4.58
N LEU A 13 3.09 -10.59 5.53
CA LEU A 13 1.87 -10.03 6.11
C LEU A 13 2.07 -8.66 6.78
N PRO A 14 2.95 -8.50 7.79
CA PRO A 14 3.16 -7.21 8.45
C PRO A 14 3.74 -6.17 7.50
N ILE A 15 4.61 -6.56 6.56
CA ILE A 15 5.16 -5.64 5.56
C ILE A 15 4.07 -5.11 4.63
N LEU A 16 3.25 -6.01 4.07
CA LEU A 16 2.12 -5.63 3.22
C LEU A 16 1.15 -4.70 3.94
N PHE A 17 0.85 -5.00 5.21
CA PHE A 17 0.01 -4.14 6.03
C PHE A 17 0.66 -2.77 6.27
N ALA A 18 1.94 -2.72 6.63
CA ALA A 18 2.65 -1.48 6.90
C ALA A 18 2.66 -0.55 5.68
N ILE A 19 2.97 -1.08 4.50
CA ILE A 19 2.99 -0.31 3.23
C ILE A 19 1.57 0.19 2.91
N THR A 20 0.58 -0.71 2.94
CA THR A 20 -0.82 -0.36 2.63
C THR A 20 -1.35 0.72 3.57
N ALA A 21 -1.05 0.62 4.87
CA ALA A 21 -1.47 1.61 5.85
C ALA A 21 -0.75 2.95 5.65
N HIS A 22 0.54 2.93 5.30
CA HIS A 22 1.33 4.12 5.01
C HIS A 22 0.74 4.90 3.81
N GLU A 23 0.48 4.22 2.70
CA GLU A 23 -0.09 4.82 1.49
C GLU A 23 -1.53 5.29 1.69
N ALA A 24 -2.35 4.50 2.40
CA ALA A 24 -3.70 4.91 2.76
C ALA A 24 -3.72 6.16 3.65
N ALA A 25 -2.74 6.30 4.55
CA ALA A 25 -2.59 7.50 5.39
C ALA A 25 -2.24 8.73 4.55
N HIS A 26 -1.31 8.61 3.60
CA HIS A 26 -1.01 9.70 2.65
C HIS A 26 -2.25 10.10 1.86
N ALA A 27 -2.97 9.13 1.30
CA ALA A 27 -4.20 9.37 0.55
C ALA A 27 -5.28 10.04 1.41
N TRP A 28 -5.38 9.67 2.69
CA TRP A 28 -6.31 10.26 3.63
C TRP A 28 -5.94 11.71 3.97
N VAL A 29 -4.66 11.98 4.29
CA VAL A 29 -4.19 13.34 4.59
C VAL A 29 -4.33 14.25 3.37
N ALA A 30 -3.98 13.77 2.17
CA ALA A 30 -4.15 14.51 0.92
C ALA A 30 -5.61 14.93 0.72
N LEU A 31 -6.56 14.00 0.97
CA LEU A 31 -7.98 14.29 0.92
C LEU A 31 -8.41 15.36 1.94
N GLN A 32 -7.91 15.28 3.18
CA GLN A 32 -8.20 16.29 4.21
C GLN A 32 -7.65 17.68 3.83
N LEU A 33 -6.54 17.73 3.08
CA LEU A 33 -5.92 18.96 2.59
C LEU A 33 -6.48 19.42 1.23
N GLY A 34 -7.51 18.74 0.71
CA GLY A 34 -8.24 19.14 -0.50
C GLY A 34 -7.77 18.50 -1.81
N ASP A 35 -6.74 17.65 -1.79
CA ASP A 35 -6.36 16.83 -2.95
C ASP A 35 -7.22 15.57 -3.02
N ASN A 36 -8.19 15.58 -3.94
CA ASN A 36 -9.11 14.48 -4.15
C ASN A 36 -8.61 13.44 -5.18
N THR A 37 -7.36 13.51 -5.65
CA THR A 37 -6.80 12.60 -6.67
C THR A 37 -6.88 11.14 -6.22
N ALA A 38 -6.34 10.84 -5.03
CA ALA A 38 -6.35 9.47 -4.49
C ALA A 38 -7.78 8.97 -4.22
N GLN A 39 -8.69 9.85 -3.80
CA GLN A 39 -10.09 9.51 -3.60
C GLN A 39 -10.77 9.14 -4.92
N ARG A 40 -10.57 9.93 -5.98
CA ARG A 40 -11.12 9.67 -7.32
C ARG A 40 -10.60 8.37 -7.93
N LEU A 41 -9.37 7.98 -7.60
CA LEU A 41 -8.76 6.72 -8.00
C LEU A 41 -9.19 5.53 -7.11
N GLY A 42 -9.97 5.77 -6.05
CA GLY A 42 -10.39 4.72 -5.10
C GLY A 42 -9.25 4.20 -4.23
N ARG A 43 -8.21 5.02 -3.99
CA ARG A 43 -6.99 4.68 -3.23
C ARG A 43 -7.05 5.09 -1.75
N VAL A 44 -8.13 5.74 -1.28
CA VAL A 44 -8.35 5.98 0.16
C VAL A 44 -8.93 4.72 0.79
N THR A 45 -8.11 3.67 0.92
CA THR A 45 -8.55 2.34 1.35
C THR A 45 -7.39 1.53 1.91
N LEU A 46 -7.67 0.58 2.81
CA LEU A 46 -6.69 -0.40 3.32
C LEU A 46 -6.61 -1.66 2.44
N ASN A 47 -7.12 -1.61 1.21
CA ASN A 47 -7.00 -2.70 0.26
C ASN A 47 -5.65 -2.60 -0.49
N PRO A 48 -4.67 -3.49 -0.25
CA PRO A 48 -3.34 -3.44 -0.89
C PRO A 48 -3.44 -3.46 -2.42
N ILE A 49 -4.43 -4.17 -2.98
CA ILE A 49 -4.60 -4.31 -4.43
C ILE A 49 -4.88 -2.96 -5.10
N LYS A 50 -5.47 -2.01 -4.37
CA LYS A 50 -5.82 -0.68 -4.91
C LYS A 50 -4.63 0.26 -5.01
N HIS A 51 -3.54 -0.05 -4.31
CA HIS A 51 -2.32 0.75 -4.33
C HIS A 51 -1.26 0.21 -5.28
N ILE A 52 -1.41 -1.03 -5.74
CA ILE A 52 -0.50 -1.63 -6.71
C ILE A 52 -0.75 -1.02 -8.09
N ASP A 53 0.24 -0.29 -8.61
CA ASP A 53 0.25 0.17 -10.00
C ASP A 53 1.66 0.13 -10.60
N LEU A 54 1.77 0.04 -11.92
CA LEU A 54 3.06 -0.13 -12.60
C LEU A 54 4.00 1.08 -12.35
N MET A 55 3.45 2.29 -12.24
CA MET A 55 4.24 3.50 -12.00
C MET A 55 4.61 3.63 -10.52
N GLY A 56 3.65 3.50 -9.61
CA GLY A 56 3.84 3.66 -8.17
C GLY A 56 4.43 2.46 -7.43
N THR A 57 4.39 1.24 -7.99
CA THR A 57 4.90 0.04 -7.30
C THR A 57 6.13 -0.56 -7.97
N VAL A 58 6.27 -0.39 -9.29
CA VAL A 58 7.40 -0.96 -10.04
C VAL A 58 8.44 0.09 -10.41
N ILE A 59 8.00 1.30 -10.77
CA ILE A 59 8.91 2.37 -11.22
C ILE A 59 9.33 3.27 -10.05
N LEU A 60 8.43 3.54 -9.09
CA LEU A 60 8.69 4.45 -7.97
C LEU A 60 8.01 3.98 -6.67
N PRO A 61 8.58 3.00 -5.95
CA PRO A 61 8.06 2.55 -4.66
C PRO A 61 8.22 3.60 -3.55
#